data_AF-A0A4R7PFF4-F1
#
_entry.id   AF-A0A4R7PFF4-F1
#
_cell.length_a   1.000
_cell.length_b   1.000
_cell.length_c   1.000
_cell.angle_alpha   90.00
_cell.angle_beta   90.00
_cell.angle_gamma   90.00
#
_symmetry.space_group_name_H-M   'P 1'
#
loop_
_entity.id
_entity.type
_entity.pdbx_description
1 polymer ?
#
loop_
_entity_poly.entity_id
_entity_poly.type
_entity_poly.pdbx_seq_one_letter_code
_entity_poly.pdbx_strand_id
1 'polypeptide(L)'
;MSQNHPQVTGPASLSNSFIGDTIQVCVVTNDIRRTLDGFVKLGVGPWRIYTFSPETVKEQTYMGKPERYSMRLALATSGTMMWEVIQPLEGPSIYKDFLAKHGEGIQHVGQACNGLTFDQQCEKFEKLGLKNVQAGKWTTVRYAYFGTEDLVGTTVEIFDFPEGFEFPEPEEWVPARPA
;
A
#
# COMPACT_ATOMS: atom_id res chain seq x y z
N MET A 1 -31.27 3.10 17.69
CA MET A 1 -30.35 3.92 18.50
C MET A 1 -29.75 4.96 17.57
N SER A 2 -29.84 6.24 17.90
CA SER A 2 -29.24 7.31 17.09
C SER A 2 -27.72 7.12 17.11
N GLN A 3 -27.12 6.71 15.99
CA GLN A 3 -25.67 6.78 15.88
C GLN A 3 -25.29 8.25 15.82
N ASN A 4 -24.59 8.75 16.84
CA ASN A 4 -24.01 10.09 16.78
C ASN A 4 -22.93 10.07 15.70
N HIS A 5 -23.24 10.65 14.55
CA HIS A 5 -22.27 10.88 13.49
C HIS A 5 -21.17 11.84 13.99
N PRO A 6 -19.92 11.68 13.50
CA PRO A 6 -18.86 12.66 13.74
C PRO A 6 -19.29 14.06 13.33
N GLN A 7 -18.83 15.08 14.05
CA GLN A 7 -19.08 16.47 13.69
C GLN A 7 -18.17 16.90 12.54
N VAL A 8 -18.69 17.70 11.62
CA VAL A 8 -17.88 18.38 10.60
C VAL A 8 -17.11 19.51 11.27
N THR A 9 -15.78 19.46 11.22
CA THR A 9 -14.89 20.46 11.84
C THR A 9 -14.23 21.38 10.82
N GLY A 10 -14.32 21.05 9.53
CA GLY A 10 -13.74 21.84 8.45
C GLY A 10 -14.10 21.27 7.07
N PRO A 11 -13.61 21.90 5.98
CA PRO A 11 -13.94 21.50 4.60
C PRO A 11 -13.44 20.09 4.23
N ALA A 12 -12.45 19.58 4.95
CA ALA A 12 -11.87 18.24 4.74
C ALA A 12 -11.65 17.48 6.07
N SER A 13 -12.34 17.86 7.15
CA SER A 13 -12.11 17.27 8.47
C SER A 13 -13.38 17.01 9.27
N LEU A 14 -13.36 15.91 10.02
CA LEU A 14 -14.36 15.48 10.96
C LEU A 14 -13.76 15.42 12.37
N SER A 15 -14.61 15.39 13.39
CA SER A 15 -14.18 15.24 14.80
C SER A 15 -13.47 13.91 15.09
N ASN A 16 -13.56 12.95 14.17
CA ASN A 16 -12.86 11.67 14.22
C ASN A 16 -11.84 11.50 13.08
N SER A 17 -11.45 12.56 12.37
CA SER A 17 -10.41 12.47 11.34
C SER A 17 -9.08 12.03 11.96
N PHE A 18 -8.61 10.85 11.57
CA PHE A 18 -7.27 10.33 11.93
C PHE A 18 -6.50 9.79 10.72
N ILE A 19 -7.19 9.49 9.60
CA ILE A 19 -6.55 9.13 8.33
C ILE A 19 -5.80 10.35 7.79
N GLY A 20 -4.58 10.14 7.29
CA GLY A 20 -3.77 11.19 6.67
C GLY A 20 -4.08 11.37 5.19
N ASP A 21 -3.17 12.02 4.49
CA ASP A 21 -3.29 12.22 3.05
C ASP A 21 -3.24 10.88 2.31
N THR A 22 -4.04 10.78 1.26
CA THR A 22 -3.93 9.67 0.30
C THR A 22 -2.71 9.92 -0.57
N ILE A 23 -1.70 9.05 -0.45
CA ILE A 23 -0.38 9.25 -1.05
C ILE A 23 -0.04 8.19 -2.10
N GLN A 24 -0.77 7.07 -2.13
CA GLN A 24 -0.52 5.97 -3.07
C GLN A 24 -1.81 5.31 -3.57
N VAL A 25 -1.81 4.89 -4.82
CA VAL A 25 -2.79 3.96 -5.41
C VAL A 25 -2.05 2.75 -5.97
N CYS A 26 -2.47 1.55 -5.58
CA CYS A 26 -1.86 0.31 -6.04
C CYS A 26 -2.77 -0.47 -6.99
N VAL A 27 -2.20 -0.91 -8.11
CA VAL A 27 -2.80 -1.87 -9.04
C VAL A 27 -2.16 -3.23 -8.85
N VAL A 28 -2.97 -4.26 -8.61
CA VAL A 28 -2.52 -5.66 -8.57
C VAL A 28 -2.77 -6.32 -9.91
N THR A 29 -1.77 -7.04 -10.43
CA THR A 29 -1.77 -7.65 -11.76
C THR A 29 -1.13 -9.05 -11.76
N ASN A 30 -1.46 -9.88 -12.76
CA ASN A 30 -0.75 -11.13 -13.02
C ASN A 30 0.52 -10.92 -13.84
N ASP A 31 0.64 -9.77 -14.53
CA ASP A 31 1.76 -9.45 -15.41
C ASP A 31 2.15 -7.98 -15.25
N ILE A 32 3.21 -7.75 -14.44
CA ILE A 32 3.73 -6.42 -14.16
C ILE A 32 4.25 -5.75 -15.44
N ARG A 33 4.82 -6.49 -16.38
CA ARG A 33 5.40 -5.90 -17.61
C ARG A 33 4.31 -5.30 -18.48
N ARG A 34 3.26 -6.08 -18.75
CA ARG A 34 2.11 -5.60 -19.53
C ARG A 34 1.46 -4.38 -18.87
N THR A 35 1.29 -4.38 -17.55
CA THR A 35 0.70 -3.24 -16.84
C THR A 35 1.58 -2.00 -16.90
N LEU A 36 2.89 -2.14 -16.68
CA LEU A 36 3.85 -1.04 -16.78
C LEU A 36 3.92 -0.48 -18.21
N ASP A 37 3.93 -1.32 -19.24
CA ASP A 37 3.88 -0.87 -20.64
C ASP A 37 2.62 -0.03 -20.93
N GLY A 38 1.49 -0.41 -20.32
CA GLY A 38 0.25 0.36 -20.37
C GLY A 38 0.41 1.75 -19.74
N PHE A 39 0.94 1.83 -18.52
CA PHE A 39 1.18 3.10 -17.84
C PHE A 39 2.19 3.99 -18.57
N VAL A 40 3.25 3.41 -19.12
CA VAL A 40 4.25 4.15 -19.90
C VAL A 40 3.61 4.77 -21.15
N LYS A 41 2.70 4.06 -21.84
CA LYS A 41 1.92 4.63 -22.95
C LYS A 41 1.02 5.80 -22.52
N LEU A 42 0.58 5.81 -21.26
CA LEU A 42 -0.18 6.91 -20.67
C LEU A 42 0.71 8.05 -20.14
N GLY A 43 2.03 7.92 -20.25
CA GLY A 43 2.98 8.94 -19.79
C GLY A 43 3.31 8.87 -18.30
N VAL A 44 3.03 7.76 -17.61
CA VAL A 44 3.36 7.55 -16.20
C VAL A 44 4.68 6.78 -16.08
N GLY A 45 5.65 7.34 -15.37
CA GLY A 45 6.98 6.79 -15.14
C GLY A 45 8.00 7.89 -14.78
N PRO A 46 9.30 7.57 -14.74
CA PRO A 46 9.87 6.23 -14.85
C PRO A 46 9.58 5.39 -13.61
N TRP A 47 9.53 4.08 -13.80
CA TRP A 47 9.22 3.09 -12.78
C TRP A 47 10.48 2.48 -12.21
N ARG A 48 10.48 2.28 -10.90
CA ARG A 48 11.52 1.56 -10.15
C ARG A 48 10.96 0.20 -9.76
N ILE A 49 11.59 -0.89 -10.21
CA ILE A 49 11.14 -2.25 -9.90
C ILE A 49 12.00 -2.85 -8.78
N TYR A 50 11.32 -3.50 -7.84
CA TYR A 50 11.90 -4.21 -6.71
C TYR A 50 11.26 -5.60 -6.56
N THR A 51 12.03 -6.55 -6.05
CA THR A 51 11.51 -7.83 -5.55
C THR A 51 11.45 -7.81 -4.03
N PHE A 52 10.24 -7.93 -3.50
CA PHE A 52 9.99 -8.06 -2.07
C PHE A 52 9.88 -9.55 -1.75
N SER A 53 10.74 -10.04 -0.88
CA SER A 53 10.81 -11.44 -0.48
C SER A 53 11.12 -11.53 1.03
N PRO A 54 11.05 -12.73 1.65
CA PRO A 54 11.43 -12.89 3.06
C PRO A 54 12.88 -12.45 3.38
N GLU A 55 13.73 -12.38 2.36
CA GLU A 55 15.10 -11.92 2.46
C GLU A 55 15.19 -10.39 2.58
N THR A 56 14.35 -9.65 1.85
CA THR A 56 14.35 -8.17 1.78
C THR A 56 13.29 -7.51 2.66
N VAL A 57 12.24 -8.25 3.02
CA VAL A 57 11.13 -7.82 3.87
C VAL A 57 11.10 -8.67 5.14
N LYS A 58 11.23 -8.02 6.29
CA LYS A 58 11.17 -8.67 7.61
C LYS A 58 9.78 -8.55 8.21
N GLU A 59 9.55 -9.30 9.29
CA GLU A 59 8.32 -9.22 10.09
C GLU A 59 7.04 -9.42 9.25
N GLN A 60 7.13 -10.27 8.22
CA GLN A 60 6.01 -10.55 7.34
C GLN A 60 4.91 -11.28 8.10
N THR A 61 3.68 -10.76 7.96
CA THR A 61 2.49 -11.40 8.50
C THR A 61 1.37 -11.41 7.46
N TYR A 62 0.52 -12.42 7.54
CA TYR A 62 -0.71 -12.54 6.76
C TYR A 62 -1.81 -13.10 7.66
N MET A 63 -2.98 -12.47 7.62
CA MET A 63 -4.15 -12.80 8.46
C MET A 63 -3.81 -12.95 9.95
N GLY A 64 -2.96 -12.05 10.47
CA GLY A 64 -2.56 -11.99 11.87
C GLY A 64 -1.52 -13.04 12.31
N LYS A 65 -0.91 -13.78 11.38
CA LYS A 65 0.12 -14.80 11.68
C LYS A 65 1.42 -14.51 10.94
N PRO A 66 2.59 -14.86 11.49
CA PRO A 66 3.84 -14.85 10.74
C PRO A 66 3.72 -15.70 9.49
N GLU A 67 4.13 -15.16 8.34
CA GLU A 67 3.98 -15.82 7.05
C GLU A 67 5.06 -15.35 6.07
N ARG A 68 5.42 -16.19 5.10
CA ARG A 68 6.37 -15.86 4.05
C ARG A 68 5.64 -15.69 2.73
N TYR A 69 5.76 -14.50 2.14
CA TYR A 69 5.25 -14.21 0.81
C TYR A 69 6.26 -13.39 0.02
N SER A 70 6.10 -13.36 -1.30
CA SER A 70 6.92 -12.53 -2.18
C SER A 70 6.10 -11.88 -3.28
N MET A 71 6.61 -10.79 -3.81
CA MET A 71 5.99 -10.00 -4.87
C MET A 71 7.02 -9.21 -5.66
N ARG A 72 6.72 -8.94 -6.93
CA ARG A 72 7.33 -7.81 -7.64
C ARG A 72 6.49 -6.58 -7.40
N LEU A 73 7.17 -5.46 -7.20
CA LEU A 73 6.59 -4.19 -6.89
C LEU A 73 7.27 -3.13 -7.76
N ALA A 74 6.49 -2.26 -8.37
CA ALA A 74 6.99 -1.17 -9.20
C ALA A 74 6.40 0.16 -8.74
N LEU A 75 7.24 1.18 -8.58
CA LEU A 75 6.85 2.50 -8.09
C LEU A 75 7.17 3.60 -9.10
N ALA A 76 6.21 4.47 -9.36
CA ALA A 76 6.39 5.73 -10.07
C ALA A 76 5.55 6.84 -9.43
N THR A 77 5.98 8.10 -9.56
CA THR A 77 5.22 9.25 -9.04
C THR A 77 4.61 10.02 -10.20
N SER A 78 3.33 10.39 -10.07
CA SER A 78 2.64 11.28 -11.01
C SER A 78 2.05 12.45 -10.23
N GLY A 79 2.68 13.62 -10.33
CA GLY A 79 2.31 14.78 -9.52
C GLY A 79 2.61 14.54 -8.04
N THR A 80 1.59 14.61 -7.19
CA THR A 80 1.71 14.44 -5.73
C THR A 80 1.43 13.02 -5.25
N MET A 81 1.07 12.09 -6.14
CA MET A 81 0.65 10.74 -5.78
C MET A 81 1.57 9.68 -6.37
N MET A 82 1.83 8.63 -5.59
CA MET A 82 2.56 7.45 -6.02
C MET A 82 1.60 6.45 -6.68
N TRP A 83 2.01 5.95 -7.84
CA TRP A 83 1.47 4.73 -8.41
C TRP A 83 2.34 3.55 -8.00
N GLU A 84 1.66 2.50 -7.57
CA GLU A 84 2.27 1.20 -7.32
C GLU A 84 1.64 0.15 -8.22
N VAL A 85 2.46 -0.76 -8.75
CA VAL A 85 1.99 -1.97 -9.42
C VAL A 85 2.60 -3.18 -8.72
N ILE A 86 1.75 -4.09 -8.24
CA ILE A 86 2.15 -5.31 -7.56
C ILE A 86 1.78 -6.54 -8.41
N GLN A 87 2.74 -7.44 -8.56
CA GLN A 87 2.52 -8.79 -9.03
C GLN A 87 2.93 -9.77 -7.92
N PRO A 88 1.98 -10.48 -7.27
CA PRO A 88 2.32 -11.47 -6.26
C PRO A 88 3.07 -12.66 -6.90
N LEU A 89 4.03 -13.22 -6.17
CA LEU A 89 4.84 -14.36 -6.58
C LEU A 89 4.51 -15.58 -5.72
N GLU A 90 5.24 -15.80 -4.62
CA GLU A 90 5.10 -16.97 -3.74
C GLU A 90 4.34 -16.64 -2.44
N GLY A 91 3.86 -17.68 -1.76
CA GLY A 91 3.14 -17.56 -0.49
C GLY A 91 1.72 -17.01 -0.59
N PRO A 92 0.92 -17.09 0.48
CA PRO A 92 -0.38 -16.45 0.56
C PRO A 92 -0.23 -14.94 0.79
N SER A 93 -1.09 -14.13 0.19
CA SER A 93 -1.10 -12.68 0.37
C SER A 93 -2.45 -12.09 -0.03
N ILE A 94 -2.77 -10.90 0.50
CA ILE A 94 -3.99 -10.18 0.14
C ILE A 94 -4.06 -9.86 -1.36
N TYR A 95 -2.92 -9.79 -2.03
CA TYR A 95 -2.84 -9.56 -3.48
C TYR A 95 -3.34 -10.78 -4.26
N LYS A 96 -2.99 -11.99 -3.82
CA LYS A 96 -3.51 -13.23 -4.44
C LYS A 96 -4.99 -13.39 -4.16
N ASP A 97 -5.43 -13.07 -2.95
CA ASP A 97 -6.85 -13.08 -2.58
C ASP A 97 -7.64 -12.12 -3.48
N PHE A 98 -7.12 -10.90 -3.67
CA PHE A 98 -7.73 -9.90 -4.54
C PHE A 98 -7.81 -10.38 -6.00
N LEU A 99 -6.70 -10.89 -6.56
CA LEU A 99 -6.70 -11.43 -7.93
C LEU A 99 -7.71 -12.58 -8.09
N ALA A 100 -7.82 -13.47 -7.10
CA ALA A 100 -8.77 -14.57 -7.13
C ALA A 100 -10.23 -14.10 -7.07
N LYS A 101 -10.52 -13.07 -6.27
CA LYS A 101 -11.88 -12.57 -6.03
C LYS A 101 -12.36 -11.58 -7.10
N HIS A 102 -11.47 -10.74 -7.64
CA HIS A 102 -11.82 -9.61 -8.50
C HIS A 102 -11.13 -9.61 -9.86
N GLY A 103 -10.06 -10.40 -10.04
CA GLY A 103 -9.13 -10.21 -11.14
C GLY A 103 -8.19 -9.03 -10.91
N GLU A 104 -7.61 -8.50 -11.98
CA GLU A 104 -6.66 -7.39 -11.91
C GLU A 104 -7.36 -6.04 -11.72
N GLY A 105 -6.74 -5.12 -10.98
CA GLY A 105 -7.31 -3.81 -10.73
C GLY A 105 -6.68 -3.05 -9.58
N ILE A 106 -7.26 -1.89 -9.25
CA ILE A 106 -6.86 -1.11 -8.07
C ILE A 106 -7.28 -1.88 -6.82
N GLN A 107 -6.32 -2.19 -5.95
CA GLN A 107 -6.54 -3.04 -4.77
C GLN A 107 -6.52 -2.28 -3.45
N HIS A 108 -5.59 -1.32 -3.30
CA HIS A 108 -5.49 -0.53 -2.08
C HIS A 108 -5.14 0.93 -2.35
N VAL A 109 -5.41 1.74 -1.32
CA VAL A 109 -4.96 3.13 -1.22
C VAL A 109 -4.05 3.27 0.00
N GLY A 110 -2.89 3.89 -0.20
CA GLY A 110 -1.93 4.19 0.85
C GLY A 110 -2.22 5.54 1.49
N GLN A 111 -2.26 5.56 2.82
CA GLN A 111 -2.53 6.74 3.62
C GLN A 111 -1.34 7.07 4.50
N ALA A 112 -0.97 8.35 4.55
CA ALA A 112 0.02 8.85 5.50
C ALA A 112 -0.50 8.75 6.95
N CYS A 113 0.41 8.83 7.93
CA CYS A 113 0.07 8.68 9.35
C CYS A 113 -0.48 9.96 10.02
N ASN A 114 -0.72 11.05 9.28
CA ASN A 114 -1.36 12.28 9.79
C ASN A 114 -0.69 12.87 11.06
N GLY A 115 0.64 12.88 11.12
CA GLY A 115 1.39 13.35 12.29
C GLY A 115 1.37 12.40 13.49
N LEU A 116 0.71 11.24 13.39
CA LEU A 116 0.84 10.13 14.31
C LEU A 116 2.04 9.27 13.92
N THR A 117 2.58 8.53 14.89
CA THR A 117 3.53 7.45 14.56
C THR A 117 2.80 6.31 13.86
N PHE A 118 3.53 5.50 13.10
CA PHE A 118 2.99 4.29 12.46
C PHE A 118 2.22 3.39 13.46
N ASP A 119 2.77 3.19 14.66
CA ASP A 119 2.15 2.35 15.69
C ASP A 119 0.86 2.98 16.24
N GLN A 120 0.86 4.30 16.48
CA GLN A 120 -0.34 5.04 16.88
C GLN A 120 -1.44 4.98 15.81
N GLN A 121 -1.05 5.05 14.53
CA GLN A 121 -1.99 4.94 13.42
C GLN A 121 -2.60 3.53 13.37
N CYS A 122 -1.78 2.47 13.51
CA CYS A 122 -2.28 1.10 13.59
C CYS A 122 -3.27 0.90 14.75
N GLU A 123 -2.95 1.43 15.94
CA GLU A 123 -3.85 1.37 17.10
C GLU A 123 -5.21 2.03 16.84
N LYS A 124 -5.29 3.09 16.02
CA LYS A 124 -6.56 3.74 15.67
C LYS A 124 -7.46 2.78 14.89
N PHE A 125 -6.91 2.04 13.93
CA PHE A 125 -7.66 1.02 13.18
C PHE A 125 -8.10 -0.13 14.09
N GLU A 126 -7.21 -0.62 14.95
CA GLU A 126 -7.53 -1.70 15.89
C GLU A 126 -8.65 -1.33 16.86
N LYS A 127 -8.66 -0.08 17.36
CA LYS A 127 -9.75 0.46 18.22
C LYS A 127 -11.10 0.53 17.49
N LEU A 128 -11.12 0.53 16.16
CA LEU A 128 -12.33 0.42 15.34
C LEU A 128 -12.71 -1.04 15.02
N GLY A 129 -11.95 -2.02 15.53
CA GLY A 129 -12.14 -3.44 15.23
C GLY A 129 -11.64 -3.86 13.85
N LEU A 130 -10.90 -2.98 13.16
CA LEU A 130 -10.32 -3.27 11.84
C LEU A 130 -9.01 -4.03 12.04
N LYS A 131 -8.97 -5.26 11.54
CA LYS A 131 -7.80 -6.13 11.67
C LYS A 131 -6.73 -5.75 10.66
N ASN A 132 -5.47 -5.79 11.10
CA ASN A 132 -4.33 -5.85 10.21
C ASN A 132 -4.32 -7.24 9.51
N VAL A 133 -4.51 -7.24 8.19
CA VAL A 133 -4.64 -8.45 7.36
C VAL A 133 -3.33 -8.86 6.69
N GLN A 134 -2.37 -7.94 6.56
CA GLN A 134 -1.04 -8.22 6.07
C GLN A 134 -0.10 -7.08 6.46
N ALA A 135 1.12 -7.41 6.86
CA ALA A 135 2.14 -6.41 7.19
C ALA A 135 3.54 -6.91 6.88
N GLY A 136 4.49 -5.98 6.85
CA GLY A 136 5.90 -6.28 6.69
C GLY A 136 6.76 -5.03 6.86
N LYS A 137 8.08 -5.25 6.87
CA LYS A 137 9.10 -4.21 7.00
C LYS A 137 10.14 -4.34 5.89
N TRP A 138 10.04 -3.49 4.88
CA TRP A 138 11.04 -3.40 3.80
C TRP A 138 12.11 -2.41 4.20
N THR A 139 13.33 -2.88 4.44
CA THR A 139 14.43 -2.06 4.99
C THR A 139 14.03 -1.40 6.32
N THR A 140 13.82 -0.08 6.36
CA THR A 140 13.32 0.70 7.50
C THR A 140 11.84 1.05 7.39
N VAL A 141 11.23 0.89 6.21
CA VAL A 141 9.82 1.22 5.93
C VAL A 141 8.92 0.07 6.39
N ARG A 142 7.92 0.41 7.20
CA ARG A 142 6.87 -0.53 7.62
C ARG A 142 5.60 -0.26 6.84
N TYR A 143 4.88 -1.32 6.51
CA TYR A 143 3.54 -1.25 5.93
C TYR A 143 2.58 -2.16 6.69
N ALA A 144 1.32 -1.73 6.76
CA ALA A 144 0.22 -2.49 7.33
C ALA A 144 -1.05 -2.27 6.50
N TYR A 145 -1.69 -3.37 6.11
CA TYR A 145 -2.96 -3.37 5.39
C TYR A 145 -4.10 -3.70 6.35
N PHE A 146 -5.18 -2.93 6.29
CA PHE A 146 -6.36 -3.15 7.12
C PHE A 146 -7.51 -3.71 6.29
N GLY A 147 -8.25 -4.66 6.87
CA GLY A 147 -9.40 -5.31 6.24
C GLY A 147 -10.62 -4.38 6.10
N THR A 148 -10.50 -3.34 5.27
CA THR A 148 -11.50 -2.29 5.07
C THR A 148 -12.32 -2.48 3.80
N GLU A 149 -12.02 -3.48 2.99
CA GLU A 149 -12.66 -3.69 1.68
C GLU A 149 -14.19 -3.79 1.80
N ASP A 150 -14.70 -4.60 2.74
CA ASP A 150 -16.15 -4.75 2.97
C ASP A 150 -16.81 -3.47 3.55
N LEU A 151 -16.02 -2.56 4.13
CA LEU A 151 -16.50 -1.33 4.75
C LEU A 151 -16.54 -0.16 3.77
N VAL A 152 -15.49 0.00 2.95
CA VAL A 152 -15.29 1.19 2.09
C VAL A 152 -14.98 0.86 0.63
N GLY A 153 -15.02 -0.42 0.24
CA GLY A 153 -14.80 -0.88 -1.13
C GLY A 153 -13.34 -1.03 -1.56
N THR A 154 -12.39 -0.75 -0.66
CA THR A 154 -10.95 -0.92 -0.92
C THR A 154 -10.20 -1.25 0.37
N THR A 155 -9.08 -1.94 0.25
CA THR A 155 -8.10 -2.05 1.35
C THR A 155 -7.44 -0.70 1.59
N VAL A 156 -7.25 -0.35 2.87
CA VAL A 156 -6.46 0.80 3.28
C VAL A 156 -5.11 0.30 3.78
N GLU A 157 -4.05 0.87 3.23
CA GLU A 157 -2.68 0.69 3.68
C GLU A 157 -2.23 1.89 4.50
N ILE A 158 -1.47 1.61 5.56
CA ILE A 158 -0.71 2.62 6.29
C ILE A 158 0.76 2.30 6.13
N PHE A 159 1.52 3.30 5.70
CA PHE A 159 2.98 3.29 5.73
C PHE A 159 3.49 4.71 5.96
N ASP A 160 4.75 4.82 6.34
CA ASP A 160 5.44 6.09 6.42
C ASP A 160 6.91 5.90 6.07
N PHE A 161 7.51 6.90 5.43
CA PHE A 161 8.93 6.91 5.14
C PHE A 161 9.65 7.57 6.32
N PRO A 162 10.55 6.85 7.02
CA PRO A 162 11.35 7.45 8.08
C PRO A 162 12.13 8.67 7.57
N GLU A 163 12.41 9.62 8.47
CA GLU A 163 13.25 10.77 8.13
C GLU A 163 14.59 10.32 7.55
N GLY A 164 14.99 10.91 6.42
CA GLY A 164 16.21 10.54 5.69
C GLY A 164 16.13 9.21 4.95
N PHE A 165 14.95 8.62 4.77
CA PHE A 165 14.79 7.43 3.94
C PHE A 165 15.20 7.73 2.49
N GLU A 166 16.16 6.95 2.00
CA GLU A 166 16.54 6.91 0.60
C GLU A 166 16.08 5.59 0.00
N PHE A 167 15.46 5.66 -1.17
CA PHE A 167 15.11 4.45 -1.90
C PHE A 167 16.39 3.73 -2.31
N PRO A 168 16.49 2.40 -2.06
CA PRO A 168 17.58 1.63 -2.62
C PRO A 168 17.53 1.66 -4.15
N GLU A 169 18.68 1.44 -4.78
CA GLU A 169 18.76 1.28 -6.23
C GLU A 169 17.81 0.16 -6.67
N PRO A 170 16.87 0.42 -7.60
CA PRO A 170 16.00 -0.62 -8.09
C PRO A 170 16.76 -1.70 -8.86
N GLU A 171 16.16 -2.88 -8.92
CA GLU A 171 16.63 -3.95 -9.80
C GLU A 171 16.56 -3.52 -11.27
N GLU A 172 15.59 -2.65 -11.58
CA GLU A 172 15.36 -2.16 -12.93
C GLU A 172 14.62 -0.81 -12.96
N TRP A 173 14.96 -0.01 -13.96
CA TRP A 173 14.22 1.18 -14.35
C TRP A 173 13.40 0.93 -15.61
N VAL A 174 12.14 1.34 -15.64
CA VAL A 174 11.27 1.21 -16.83
C VAL A 174 10.65 2.56 -17.21
N PRO A 175 10.74 3.01 -18.48
CA PRO A 175 11.45 2.36 -19.58
C PRO A 175 12.97 2.53 -19.52
N ALA A 176 13.47 3.53 -18.77
CA ALA A 176 14.88 3.80 -18.62
C ALA A 176 15.17 4.58 -17.31
N ARG A 177 16.42 4.54 -16.87
CA ARG A 177 16.90 5.33 -15.73
C ARG A 177 16.84 6.84 -16.06
N PRO A 178 16.44 7.71 -15.11
CA PRO A 178 16.61 9.16 -15.25
C PRO A 178 18.05 9.54 -15.58
N ALA A 179 18.21 10.58 -16.40
CA ALA A 179 19.51 11.15 -16.75
C ALA A 179 20.14 11.94 -15.60
#